data_AF-A0A7X3TRL1-F1
#
_entry.id   AF-A0A7X3TRL1-F1
#
_cell.length_a   1.000
_cell.length_b   1.000
_cell.length_c   1.000
_cell.angle_alpha   90.00
_cell.angle_beta   90.00
_cell.angle_gamma   90.00
#
_symmetry.space_group_name_H-M   'P 1'
#
loop_
_entity.id
_entity.type
_entity.pdbx_description
1 polymer ?
#
loop_
_entity_poly.entity_id
_entity_poly.type
_entity_poly.pdbx_seq_one_letter_code
_entity_poly.pdbx_strand_id
1 'polypeptide(L)'
;PARPSPAGAHPAPRGPAAPPRGQAGGKARYILDPKGQHVELGSKTTIALAADTVFSYRTCGGGGYGPPHQRDPQAVAEDVREGKVSAERARDEYGVVLDSATGQADQAATEARRREMAGDGL
;
A
#
# COMPACT_ATOMS: atom_id res chain seq x y z
N PRO A 1 -12.30 -15.30 -39.72
CA PRO A 1 -13.01 -15.45 -38.42
C PRO A 1 -12.69 -14.25 -37.54
N ALA A 2 -13.71 -13.58 -37.00
CA ALA A 2 -13.55 -12.37 -36.20
C ALA A 2 -12.92 -12.70 -34.83
N ARG A 3 -11.91 -11.93 -34.42
CA ARG A 3 -11.35 -12.01 -33.05
C ARG A 3 -12.42 -11.50 -32.06
N PRO A 4 -12.69 -12.20 -30.94
CA PRO A 4 -13.56 -11.65 -29.91
C PRO A 4 -12.91 -10.38 -29.32
N SER A 5 -13.72 -9.33 -29.19
CA SER A 5 -13.33 -8.06 -28.56
C SER A 5 -12.96 -8.31 -27.09
N PRO A 6 -11.86 -7.77 -26.55
CA PRO A 6 -11.51 -7.96 -25.15
C PRO A 6 -12.61 -7.30 -24.29
N ALA A 7 -13.28 -8.12 -23.48
CA ALA A 7 -14.17 -7.65 -22.44
C ALA A 7 -13.45 -6.62 -21.56
N GLY A 8 -14.19 -5.59 -21.17
CA GLY A 8 -13.68 -4.36 -20.57
C GLY A 8 -12.57 -4.58 -19.55
N ALA A 9 -11.53 -3.73 -19.64
CA ALA A 9 -10.42 -3.72 -18.71
C ALA A 9 -10.95 -3.66 -17.26
N HIS A 10 -10.84 -4.78 -16.54
CA HIS A 10 -10.99 -4.75 -15.10
C HIS A 10 -9.93 -3.80 -14.55
N PRO A 11 -10.29 -2.78 -13.74
CA PRO A 11 -9.30 -1.89 -13.16
C PRO A 11 -8.31 -2.74 -12.36
N ALA A 12 -7.02 -2.62 -12.70
CA ALA A 12 -5.99 -3.37 -12.01
C ALA A 12 -6.08 -3.09 -10.50
N PRO A 13 -6.18 -4.12 -9.64
CA PRO A 13 -6.19 -3.90 -8.21
C PRO A 13 -4.87 -3.25 -7.81
N ARG A 14 -4.95 -2.12 -7.09
CA ARG A 14 -3.76 -1.42 -6.58
C ARG A 14 -2.90 -2.41 -5.78
N GLY A 15 -1.60 -2.47 -6.08
CA GLY A 15 -0.65 -3.28 -5.34
C GLY A 15 -0.67 -2.92 -3.84
N PRO A 16 -0.24 -3.83 -2.94
CA PRO A 16 -0.12 -3.49 -1.54
C PRO A 16 0.90 -2.37 -1.37
N ALA A 17 0.49 -1.27 -0.71
CA ALA A 17 1.41 -0.22 -0.33
C ALA A 17 2.48 -0.77 0.62
N ALA A 18 3.70 -0.23 0.55
CA ALA A 18 4.76 -0.64 1.46
C ALA A 18 4.33 -0.38 2.92
N PRO A 19 4.59 -1.33 3.85
CA PRO A 19 4.27 -1.14 5.26
C PRO A 19 5.11 0.02 5.84
N PRO A 20 4.69 0.61 6.97
CA PRO A 20 5.48 1.67 7.59
C PRO A 20 6.82 1.15 8.10
N ARG A 21 7.76 2.09 8.33
CA ARG A 21 9.04 1.80 8.97
C ARG A 21 8.84 1.04 10.28
N GLY A 22 9.59 -0.04 10.51
CA GLY A 22 9.51 -0.88 11.71
C GLY A 22 8.55 -2.07 11.61
N GLN A 23 7.67 -2.14 10.60
CA GLN A 23 6.76 -3.27 10.43
C GLN A 23 7.30 -4.33 9.47
N ALA A 24 6.88 -5.58 9.70
CA ALA A 24 7.16 -6.69 8.80
C ALA A 24 6.62 -6.40 7.40
N GLY A 25 7.39 -6.79 6.38
CA GLY A 25 6.97 -6.74 4.99
C GLY A 25 5.60 -7.41 4.79
N GLY A 26 4.73 -6.80 3.98
CA GLY A 26 3.50 -7.47 3.56
C GLY A 26 3.84 -8.80 2.88
N LYS A 27 3.11 -9.87 3.21
CA LYS A 27 3.30 -11.18 2.57
C LYS A 27 2.91 -11.11 1.10
N ALA A 28 3.64 -11.82 0.26
CA ALA A 28 3.21 -12.02 -1.12
C ALA A 28 1.87 -12.76 -1.13
N ARG A 29 0.95 -12.34 -2.00
CA ARG A 29 -0.34 -13.01 -2.21
C ARG A 29 -0.52 -13.33 -3.69
N TYR A 30 -1.02 -14.52 -3.95
CA TYR A 30 -1.35 -15.00 -5.28
C TYR A 30 -2.86 -15.19 -5.31
N ILE A 31 -3.57 -14.41 -6.11
CA ILE A 31 -5.04 -14.45 -6.16
C ILE A 31 -5.44 -14.81 -7.58
N LEU A 32 -6.23 -15.86 -7.72
CA LEU A 32 -6.92 -16.22 -8.94
C LEU A 32 -8.34 -15.68 -8.87
N ASP A 33 -8.80 -15.04 -9.95
CA ASP A 33 -10.15 -14.55 -10.06
C ASP A 33 -10.83 -15.11 -11.33
N PRO A 34 -11.37 -16.36 -11.25
CA PRO A 34 -12.25 -16.87 -12.29
C PRO A 34 -13.63 -16.24 -12.11
N LYS A 35 -13.94 -15.23 -12.93
CA LYS A 35 -15.29 -14.62 -13.04
C LYS A 35 -15.82 -13.93 -11.77
N GLY A 36 -14.95 -13.28 -11.00
CA GLY A 36 -15.32 -12.49 -9.80
C GLY A 36 -15.19 -13.25 -8.47
N GLN A 37 -14.66 -14.48 -8.46
CA GLN A 37 -14.37 -15.23 -7.23
C GLN A 37 -12.90 -15.14 -6.85
N HIS A 38 -12.57 -14.41 -5.78
CA HIS A 38 -11.20 -14.33 -5.30
C HIS A 38 -10.76 -15.63 -4.58
N VAL A 39 -9.90 -16.41 -5.22
CA VAL A 39 -9.28 -17.61 -4.66
C VAL A 39 -7.80 -17.33 -4.37
N GLU A 40 -7.42 -17.32 -3.09
CA GLU A 40 -6.01 -17.18 -2.69
C GLU A 40 -5.27 -18.52 -2.84
N LEU A 41 -4.13 -18.51 -3.52
CA LEU A 41 -3.30 -19.70 -3.77
C LEU A 41 -2.17 -19.80 -2.73
N GLY A 42 -1.66 -21.02 -2.56
CA GLY A 42 -0.49 -21.27 -1.71
C GLY A 42 0.79 -20.64 -2.27
N SER A 43 1.81 -20.52 -1.41
CA SER A 43 3.12 -19.93 -1.75
C SER A 43 3.87 -20.68 -2.86
N LYS A 44 3.53 -21.94 -3.12
CA LYS A 44 4.00 -22.73 -4.26
C LYS A 44 2.87 -23.63 -4.74
N THR A 45 2.33 -23.36 -5.92
CA THR A 45 1.24 -24.12 -6.52
C THR A 45 1.39 -24.13 -8.03
N THR A 46 1.00 -25.25 -8.66
CA THR A 46 0.84 -25.36 -10.11
C THR A 46 -0.65 -25.43 -10.42
N ILE A 47 -1.15 -24.52 -11.26
CA ILE A 47 -2.56 -24.51 -11.68
C ILE A 47 -2.66 -24.45 -13.21
N ALA A 48 -3.75 -25.01 -13.74
CA ALA A 48 -4.18 -24.72 -15.10
C ALA A 48 -4.96 -23.40 -15.12
N LEU A 49 -4.48 -22.41 -15.86
CA LEU A 49 -5.16 -21.13 -16.06
C LEU A 49 -6.15 -21.26 -17.22
N ALA A 50 -7.44 -21.16 -16.92
CA ALA A 50 -8.48 -21.10 -17.94
C ALA A 50 -8.42 -19.76 -18.69
N ALA A 51 -8.89 -19.76 -19.94
CA ALA A 51 -9.12 -18.51 -20.67
C ALA A 51 -10.06 -17.59 -19.87
N ASP A 52 -9.87 -16.28 -20.02
CA ASP A 52 -10.66 -15.23 -19.35
C ASP A 52 -10.57 -15.22 -17.81
N THR A 53 -9.52 -15.81 -17.23
CA THR A 53 -9.22 -15.75 -15.79
C THR A 53 -8.20 -14.65 -15.48
N VAL A 54 -8.45 -13.85 -14.44
CA VAL A 54 -7.48 -12.84 -13.97
C VAL A 54 -6.60 -13.46 -12.90
N PHE A 55 -5.28 -13.31 -13.06
CA PHE A 55 -4.31 -13.68 -12.04
C PHE A 55 -3.65 -12.42 -11.46
N SER A 56 -3.80 -12.21 -10.15
CA SER A 56 -3.19 -11.10 -9.43
C SER A 56 -2.03 -11.62 -8.59
N TYR A 57 -0.82 -11.19 -8.95
CA TYR A 57 0.36 -11.39 -8.13
C TYR A 57 0.68 -10.11 -7.36
N ARG A 58 0.58 -10.17 -6.03
CA ARG A 58 0.94 -9.08 -5.13
C ARG A 58 2.25 -9.47 -4.47
N THR A 59 3.34 -8.81 -4.86
CA THR A 59 4.68 -9.06 -4.33
C THR A 59 4.75 -8.74 -2.84
N CYS A 60 5.69 -9.39 -2.16
CA CYS A 60 6.00 -9.03 -0.78
C CYS A 60 6.56 -7.61 -0.69
N GLY A 61 6.12 -6.86 0.31
CA GLY A 61 6.72 -5.56 0.65
C GLY A 61 8.02 -5.77 1.44
N GLY A 62 8.99 -4.86 1.32
CA GLY A 62 10.14 -4.84 2.21
C GLY A 62 9.72 -4.48 3.65
N GLY A 63 10.37 -5.07 4.65
CA GLY A 63 10.19 -4.67 6.05
C GLY A 63 10.82 -3.30 6.30
N GLY A 64 10.18 -2.49 7.12
CA GLY A 64 10.65 -1.15 7.45
C GLY A 64 11.71 -1.16 8.56
N TYR A 65 12.74 -0.31 8.50
CA TYR A 65 13.77 -0.19 9.56
C TYR A 65 13.53 0.99 10.52
N GLY A 66 13.59 0.74 11.83
CA GLY A 66 13.49 1.77 12.88
C GLY A 66 12.07 2.31 13.14
N PRO A 67 11.90 3.20 14.14
CA PRO A 67 10.60 3.73 14.50
C PRO A 67 10.03 4.70 13.43
N PRO A 68 8.73 4.59 13.08
CA PRO A 68 8.10 5.39 12.03
C PRO A 68 8.20 6.92 12.23
N HIS A 69 8.01 7.39 13.47
CA HIS A 69 7.95 8.83 13.80
C HIS A 69 9.33 9.53 13.71
N GLN A 70 10.42 8.78 13.53
CA GLN A 70 11.76 9.35 13.29
C GLN A 70 12.04 9.60 11.80
N ARG A 71 11.15 9.18 10.89
CA ARG A 71 11.31 9.46 9.46
C ARG A 71 11.14 10.96 9.21
N ASP A 72 11.94 11.49 8.29
CA ASP A 72 11.81 12.87 7.82
C ASP A 72 10.39 13.12 7.28
N PRO A 73 9.63 14.08 7.83
CA PRO A 73 8.29 14.41 7.36
C PRO A 73 8.22 14.74 5.86
N GLN A 74 9.23 15.41 5.30
CA GLN A 74 9.22 15.76 3.88
C GLN A 74 9.42 14.54 2.99
N ALA A 75 10.26 13.59 3.40
CA ALA A 75 10.36 12.30 2.71
C ALA A 75 9.03 11.51 2.74
N VAL A 76 8.25 11.61 3.82
CA VAL A 76 6.91 10.99 3.89
C VAL A 76 5.91 11.72 2.98
N ALA A 77 5.96 13.05 2.91
CA ALA A 77 5.13 13.82 1.97
C ALA A 77 5.42 13.43 0.52
N GLU A 78 6.69 13.24 0.18
CA GLU A 78 7.11 12.74 -1.14
C GLU A 78 6.56 11.33 -1.40
N ASP A 79 6.68 10.41 -0.43
CA ASP A 79 6.12 9.06 -0.55
C ASP A 79 4.58 9.08 -0.75
N VAL A 80 3.87 10.06 -0.18
CA VAL A 80 2.44 10.26 -0.42
C VAL A 80 2.17 10.80 -1.82
N ARG A 81 2.96 11.77 -2.27
CA ARG A 81 2.87 12.33 -3.63
C ARG A 81 3.09 11.26 -4.70
N GLU A 82 4.03 10.35 -4.46
CA GLU A 82 4.33 9.22 -5.34
C GLU A 82 3.33 8.05 -5.20
N GLY A 83 2.35 8.15 -4.30
CA GLY A 83 1.33 7.12 -4.07
C GLY A 83 1.86 5.86 -3.39
N LYS A 84 3.07 5.89 -2.83
CA LYS A 84 3.67 4.81 -2.04
C LYS A 84 3.01 4.68 -0.67
N VAL A 85 2.59 5.81 -0.10
CA VAL A 85 1.91 5.94 1.19
C VAL A 85 0.61 6.72 0.98
N SER A 86 -0.46 6.42 1.71
CA SER A 86 -1.66 7.26 1.70
C SER A 86 -1.55 8.37 2.74
N ALA A 87 -2.27 9.48 2.56
CA ALA A 87 -2.30 10.57 3.54
C ALA A 87 -2.75 10.10 4.93
N GLU A 88 -3.71 9.19 5.01
CA GLU A 88 -4.14 8.56 6.27
C GLU A 88 -2.99 7.79 6.94
N ARG A 89 -2.26 6.97 6.18
CA ARG A 89 -1.13 6.21 6.72
C ARG A 89 0.04 7.10 7.12
N ALA A 90 0.27 8.20 6.39
CA ALA A 90 1.24 9.22 6.79
C ALA A 90 0.91 9.79 8.18
N ARG A 91 -0.37 10.10 8.44
CA ARG A 91 -0.83 10.61 9.73
C ARG A 91 -0.78 9.56 10.84
N ASP A 92 -1.29 8.36 10.58
CA ASP A 92 -1.52 7.35 11.61
C ASP A 92 -0.27 6.54 11.95
N GLU A 93 0.55 6.23 10.94
CA GLU A 93 1.74 5.40 11.12
C GLU A 93 2.99 6.26 11.35
N TYR A 94 3.16 7.38 10.62
CA TYR A 94 4.37 8.22 10.69
C TYR A 94 4.19 9.50 11.53
N GLY A 95 2.96 9.81 11.95
CA GLY A 95 2.63 11.06 12.63
C GLY A 95 2.77 12.30 11.75
N VAL A 96 2.83 12.14 10.43
CA VAL A 96 3.05 13.23 9.48
C VAL A 96 1.72 13.73 8.94
N VAL A 97 1.47 15.02 9.11
CA VAL A 97 0.29 15.71 8.59
C VAL A 97 0.70 16.50 7.35
N LEU A 98 -0.06 16.35 6.28
CA LEU A 98 0.18 17.08 5.03
C LEU A 98 -0.72 18.30 4.94
N ASP A 99 -0.12 19.41 4.51
CA ASP A 99 -0.86 20.61 4.15
C ASP A 99 -1.67 20.36 2.87
N SER A 100 -2.98 20.59 2.94
CA SER A 100 -3.89 20.30 1.83
C SER A 100 -3.73 21.21 0.61
N ALA A 101 -3.12 22.40 0.78
CA ALA A 101 -2.93 23.36 -0.31
C ALA A 101 -1.61 23.12 -1.07
N THR A 102 -0.57 22.66 -0.38
CA THR A 102 0.79 22.51 -0.91
C THR A 102 1.22 21.05 -1.07
N GLY A 103 0.56 20.12 -0.37
CA GLY A 103 0.94 18.71 -0.32
C GLY A 103 2.25 18.44 0.43
N GLN A 104 2.84 19.45 1.06
CA GLN A 104 4.06 19.34 1.87
C GLN A 104 3.72 18.92 3.31
N ALA A 105 4.70 18.42 4.06
CA ALA A 105 4.48 18.17 5.48
C ALA A 105 4.30 19.49 6.25
N ASP A 106 3.18 19.61 6.98
CA ASP A 106 2.95 20.68 7.94
C ASP A 106 3.75 20.36 9.21
N GLN A 107 4.75 21.19 9.48
CA GLN A 107 5.68 20.99 10.56
C GLN A 107 5.01 21.11 11.94
N ALA A 108 4.13 22.09 12.13
CA ALA A 108 3.44 22.32 13.39
C ALA A 108 2.43 21.21 13.68
N ALA A 109 1.64 20.83 12.67
CA ALA A 109 0.66 19.75 12.82
C ALA A 109 1.32 18.37 12.99
N THR A 110 2.44 18.13 12.30
CA THR A 110 3.25 16.90 12.46
C THR A 110 3.85 16.79 13.86
N GLU A 111 4.39 17.88 14.41
CA GLU A 111 4.92 17.89 15.77
C GLU A 111 3.83 17.62 16.81
N ALA A 112 2.66 18.26 16.68
CA ALA A 112 1.51 18.01 17.55
C ALA A 112 1.08 16.54 17.48
N ARG A 113 0.92 15.98 16.28
CA ARG A 113 0.51 14.59 16.09
C ARG A 113 1.53 13.61 16.68
N ARG A 114 2.83 13.86 16.51
CA ARG A 114 3.88 13.00 17.10
C ARG A 114 3.91 13.08 18.63
N ARG A 115 3.58 14.23 19.22
CA ARG A 115 3.43 14.37 20.68
C ARG A 115 2.24 13.56 21.20
N GLU A 116 1.11 13.60 20.51
CA GLU A 116 -0.06 12.77 20.85
C GLU A 116 0.28 11.28 20.77
N MET A 117 0.91 10.83 19.69
CA MET A 117 1.33 9.43 19.52
C MET A 117 2.32 8.97 20.59
N ALA A 118 3.13 9.87 21.15
CA ALA A 118 4.03 9.57 22.26
C ALA A 118 3.29 9.50 23.62
N GLY A 119 2.16 10.20 23.76
CA GLY A 119 1.31 10.19 24.94
C GLY A 119 0.39 8.97 25.03
N ASP A 120 -0.05 8.45 23.89
CA ASP A 120 -0.92 7.25 23.80
C ASP A 120 -0.14 5.92 23.98
N GLY A 121 1.17 5.98 24.21
CA GLY A 121 2.08 4.83 24.25
C GLY A 121 2.48 4.31 25.64
N LEU A 122 1.72 4.60 26.70
CA LEU A 122 2.00 4.14 28.07
C LEU A 122 0.94 3.16 28.60
#